data_AF-A0A3C0VTB1-F1
#
_entry.id   AF-A0A3C0VTB1-F1
#
_cell.length_a   1.000
_cell.length_b   1.000
_cell.length_c   1.000
_cell.angle_alpha   90.00
_cell.angle_beta   90.00
_cell.angle_gamma   90.00
#
_symmetry.space_group_name_H-M   'P 1'
#
loop_
_entity.id
_entity.type
_entity.pdbx_description
1 polymer ?
#
loop_
_entity_poly.entity_id
_entity_poly.type
_entity_poly.pdbx_seq_one_letter_code
_entity_poly.pdbx_strand_id
1 'polypeptide(L)'
;MADKTYRLGIDIGSTTVKIAVIDDDVNVLFSDYKRHFANIRETLKDLIEEAYKALGSFNIKPVITGSGGLTLAKHLDVNFVQEVIAVSTSLETLAPKTDVAIELG
;
A
#
# COMPACT_ATOMS: atom_id res chain seq x y z
N MET A 1 8.86 -17.83 18.56
CA MET A 1 9.38 -16.61 17.92
C MET A 1 8.15 -15.77 17.62
N ALA A 2 8.10 -14.51 18.04
CA ALA A 2 6.94 -13.67 17.72
C ALA A 2 6.93 -13.46 16.19
N ASP A 3 5.85 -13.85 15.51
CA ASP A 3 5.71 -13.55 14.10
C ASP A 3 5.72 -12.04 13.92
N LYS A 4 6.72 -11.53 13.19
CA LYS A 4 6.82 -10.11 12.89
C LYS A 4 5.57 -9.69 12.13
N THR A 5 4.92 -8.63 12.57
CA THR A 5 3.70 -8.11 11.93
C THR A 5 4.00 -6.71 11.40
N TYR A 6 3.80 -6.49 10.11
CA TYR A 6 4.05 -5.21 9.45
C TYR A 6 2.76 -4.62 8.87
N ARG A 7 2.76 -3.31 8.63
CA ARG A 7 1.65 -2.61 7.96
C ARG A 7 1.91 -2.66 6.45
N LEU A 8 0.87 -2.98 5.67
CA LEU A 8 0.93 -3.01 4.20
C LEU A 8 -0.03 -1.95 3.64
N GLY A 9 0.50 -0.90 3.02
CA GLY A 9 -0.27 0.03 2.20
C GLY A 9 -0.36 -0.46 0.76
N ILE A 10 -1.53 -0.38 0.15
CA ILE A 10 -1.77 -0.77 -1.25
C ILE A 10 -2.50 0.38 -1.93
N ASP A 11 -1.90 0.96 -2.97
CA ASP A 11 -2.51 2.01 -3.79
C ASP A 11 -2.82 1.44 -5.18
N ILE A 12 -4.11 1.36 -5.51
CA ILE A 12 -4.60 0.83 -6.78
C ILE A 12 -5.15 1.99 -7.61
N GLY A 13 -4.28 2.52 -8.46
CA GLY A 13 -4.61 3.56 -9.43
C GLY A 13 -5.28 3.02 -10.69
N SER A 14 -5.48 3.91 -11.66
CA SER A 14 -6.09 3.60 -12.96
C SER A 14 -5.17 2.78 -13.89
N THR A 15 -3.86 2.84 -13.64
CA THR A 15 -2.85 2.18 -14.49
C THR A 15 -1.84 1.33 -13.72
N THR A 16 -1.65 1.60 -12.42
CA THR A 16 -0.62 0.97 -11.59
C THR A 16 -1.19 0.43 -10.28
N VAL A 17 -0.50 -0.57 -9.74
CA VAL A 17 -0.63 -1.00 -8.34
C VAL A 17 0.70 -0.68 -7.68
N LYS A 18 0.66 0.01 -6.53
CA LYS A 18 1.81 0.30 -5.68
C LYS A 18 1.61 -0.39 -4.33
N ILE A 19 2.68 -0.89 -3.74
CA ILE A 19 2.66 -1.37 -2.36
C ILE A 19 3.78 -0.76 -1.53
N ALA A 20 3.54 -0.61 -0.23
CA ALA A 20 4.55 -0.24 0.75
C ALA A 20 4.37 -1.07 2.03
N VAL A 21 5.40 -1.80 2.42
CA VAL A 21 5.50 -2.50 3.70
C VAL A 21 6.30 -1.64 4.66
N ILE A 22 5.70 -1.28 5.79
CA ILE A 22 6.34 -0.45 6.82
C ILE A 22 6.31 -1.14 8.19
N ASP A 23 7.34 -0.90 8.99
CA ASP A 23 7.35 -1.28 10.40
C ASP A 23 6.53 -0.31 11.27
N ASP A 24 6.55 -0.48 12.59
CA ASP A 24 5.82 0.37 13.54
C ASP A 24 6.42 1.79 13.64
N ASP A 25 7.71 1.94 13.35
CA ASP A 25 8.45 3.21 13.34
C ASP A 25 8.32 3.97 11.99
N VAL A 26 7.46 3.47 11.08
CA VAL A 26 7.19 4.06 9.75
C VAL A 26 8.41 3.96 8.82
N ASN A 27 9.36 3.05 9.08
CA ASN A 27 10.43 2.76 8.14
C ASN A 27 9.87 1.92 7.00
N VAL A 28 10.17 2.32 5.76
CA VAL A 28 9.84 1.53 4.56
C VAL A 28 10.79 0.34 4.48
N LEU A 29 10.26 -0.86 4.67
CA LEU A 29 11.00 -2.11 4.55
C LEU A 29 11.01 -2.62 3.10
N PHE A 30 9.92 -2.41 2.38
CA PHE A 30 9.76 -2.74 0.98
C PHE A 30 8.76 -1.80 0.32
N SER A 31 9.01 -1.38 -0.91
CA SER A 31 8.03 -0.69 -1.73
C SER A 31 8.31 -0.93 -3.20
N ASP A 32 7.27 -1.17 -3.98
CA ASP A 32 7.40 -1.29 -5.44
C ASP A 32 6.06 -0.95 -6.11
N TYR A 33 6.10 -0.67 -7.41
CA TYR A 33 4.92 -0.42 -8.22
C TYR A 33 5.01 -1.10 -9.59
N LYS A 34 3.86 -1.55 -10.08
CA LYS A 34 3.76 -2.20 -11.39
C LYS A 34 2.52 -1.72 -12.13
N ARG A 35 2.63 -1.63 -13.46
CA ARG A 35 1.47 -1.42 -14.32
C ARG A 35 0.62 -2.68 -14.30
N HIS A 36 -0.67 -2.54 -14.00
CA HIS A 36 -1.53 -3.71 -13.85
C HIS A 36 -2.08 -4.24 -15.18
N PHE A 37 -2.09 -3.46 -16.26
CA PHE A 37 -2.60 -3.86 -17.58
C PHE A 37 -3.97 -4.58 -17.53
N ALA A 38 -4.93 -3.97 -16.82
CA ALA A 38 -6.26 -4.53 -16.50
C ALA A 38 -6.28 -5.81 -15.61
N ASN A 39 -5.13 -6.22 -15.05
CA ASN A 39 -4.98 -7.42 -14.22
C ASN A 39 -4.48 -7.11 -12.80
N ILE A 40 -5.27 -6.32 -12.05
CA ILE A 40 -4.92 -5.83 -10.70
C ILE A 40 -4.58 -6.97 -9.73
N ARG A 41 -5.32 -8.08 -9.78
CA ARG A 41 -5.18 -9.19 -8.82
C ARG A 41 -3.84 -9.91 -8.97
N GLU A 42 -3.44 -10.21 -10.20
CA GLU A 42 -2.16 -10.87 -10.47
C GLU A 42 -1.00 -9.92 -10.16
N THR A 43 -1.10 -8.65 -10.57
CA THR A 43 -0.08 -7.65 -10.25
C THR A 43 0.12 -7.45 -8.75
N LEU A 44 -0.96 -7.40 -7.97
CA LEU A 44 -0.86 -7.30 -6.51
C LEU A 44 -0.25 -8.56 -5.90
N LYS A 45 -0.64 -9.75 -6.39
CA LYS A 45 -0.06 -11.01 -5.94
C LYS A 45 1.46 -11.03 -6.17
N ASP A 46 1.91 -10.66 -7.36
CA ASP A 46 3.33 -10.64 -7.71
C ASP A 46 4.13 -9.67 -6.80
N LEU A 47 3.58 -8.48 -6.55
CA LEU A 47 4.18 -7.50 -5.65
C LEU A 47 4.28 -8.03 -4.20
N ILE A 48 3.23 -8.70 -3.71
CA ILE A 48 3.25 -9.31 -2.38
C ILE A 48 4.29 -10.45 -2.32
N GLU A 49 4.36 -11.31 -3.33
CA GLU A 49 5.37 -12.38 -3.39
C GLU A 49 6.80 -11.81 -3.40
N GLU A 50 7.04 -10.70 -4.08
CA GLU A 50 8.34 -10.01 -4.07
C GLU A 50 8.68 -9.45 -2.68
N ALA A 51 7.71 -8.87 -1.98
CA ALA A 51 7.90 -8.43 -0.61
C ALA A 51 8.25 -9.60 0.32
N TYR A 52 7.57 -10.75 0.20
CA TYR A 52 7.88 -11.96 0.97
C TYR A 52 9.26 -12.55 0.62
N LYS A 53 9.68 -12.51 -0.65
CA LYS A 53 11.03 -12.91 -1.06
C LYS A 53 12.11 -12.00 -0.46
N ALA A 54 11.84 -10.69 -0.36
CA ALA A 54 12.79 -9.71 0.15
C ALA A 54 12.88 -9.71 1.69
N LEU A 55 11.75 -9.85 2.40
CA LEU A 55 11.67 -9.66 3.85
C LEU A 55 11.56 -10.98 4.65
N GLY A 56 11.36 -12.11 3.98
CA GLY A 56 11.12 -13.40 4.62
C GLY A 56 9.66 -13.58 5.06
N SER A 57 9.41 -14.44 6.04
CA SER A 57 8.05 -14.69 6.54
C SER A 57 7.64 -13.66 7.60
N PHE A 58 6.46 -13.05 7.42
CA PHE A 58 5.86 -12.08 8.33
C PHE A 58 4.33 -12.05 8.14
N ASN A 59 3.63 -11.53 9.14
CA ASN A 59 2.22 -11.19 9.07
C ASN A 59 2.05 -9.75 8.57
N ILE A 60 0.93 -9.49 7.90
CA ILE A 60 0.59 -8.16 7.38
C ILE A 60 -0.74 -7.65 7.94
N LYS A 61 -0.82 -6.34 8.11
CA LYS A 61 -2.06 -5.59 8.32
C LYS A 61 -2.30 -4.70 7.10
N PRO A 62 -3.03 -5.19 6.08
CA PRO A 62 -3.22 -4.45 4.84
C PRO A 62 -4.26 -3.34 4.97
N VAL A 63 -4.05 -2.25 4.23
CA VAL A 63 -5.04 -1.20 3.95
C VAL A 63 -4.95 -0.85 2.48
N ILE A 64 -6.09 -0.75 1.81
CA ILE A 64 -6.18 -0.43 0.37
C ILE A 64 -6.70 0.99 0.18
N THR A 65 -6.13 1.69 -0.78
CA THR A 65 -6.64 2.96 -1.32
C THR A 65 -6.65 2.94 -2.85
N GLY A 66 -6.95 4.09 -3.45
CA GLY A 66 -6.96 4.26 -4.90
C GLY A 66 -8.29 3.92 -5.56
N SER A 67 -8.53 4.54 -6.71
CA SER A 67 -9.80 4.47 -7.45
C SER A 67 -10.20 3.05 -7.87
N GLY A 68 -9.24 2.17 -8.16
CA GLY A 68 -9.47 0.77 -8.53
C GLY A 68 -9.58 -0.20 -7.34
N GLY A 69 -9.31 0.27 -6.11
CA GLY A 69 -9.09 -0.58 -4.95
C GLY A 69 -10.36 -0.96 -4.17
N LEU A 70 -11.44 -0.19 -4.27
CA LEU A 70 -12.64 -0.38 -3.42
C LEU A 70 -13.28 -1.75 -3.58
N THR A 71 -13.46 -2.19 -4.83
CA THR A 71 -14.05 -3.50 -5.10
C THR A 71 -13.14 -4.61 -4.58
N LEU A 72 -11.82 -4.51 -4.79
CA LEU A 72 -10.88 -5.52 -4.32
C LEU A 72 -10.84 -5.60 -2.79
N ALA A 73 -10.84 -4.46 -2.11
CA ALA A 73 -10.90 -4.37 -0.65
C ALA A 73 -12.10 -5.11 -0.07
N LYS A 74 -13.28 -4.94 -0.67
CA LYS A 74 -14.50 -5.68 -0.27
C LYS A 74 -14.38 -7.18 -0.49
N HIS A 75 -13.77 -7.62 -1.59
CA HIS A 75 -13.61 -9.05 -1.87
C HIS A 75 -12.59 -9.73 -0.95
N LEU A 76 -11.60 -8.98 -0.47
CA LEU A 76 -10.54 -9.48 0.42
C LEU A 76 -10.83 -9.27 1.90
N ASP A 77 -11.96 -8.62 2.24
CA ASP A 77 -12.28 -8.18 3.61
C ASP A 77 -11.17 -7.33 4.24
N VAL A 78 -10.64 -6.40 3.46
CA VAL A 78 -9.57 -5.47 3.85
C VAL A 78 -10.14 -4.05 3.96
N ASN A 79 -9.64 -3.28 4.92
CA ASN A 79 -10.02 -1.88 5.09
C ASN A 79 -9.68 -1.05 3.85
N PHE A 80 -10.66 -0.27 3.39
CA PHE A 80 -10.47 0.72 2.34
C PHE A 80 -10.42 2.14 2.95
N VAL A 81 -9.44 2.94 2.53
CA VAL A 81 -9.31 4.35 2.88
C VAL A 81 -9.31 5.21 1.61
N GLN A 82 -9.91 6.39 1.67
CA GLN A 82 -9.89 7.34 0.55
C GLN A 82 -8.46 7.86 0.33
N GLU A 83 -8.08 8.05 -0.93
CA GLU A 83 -6.72 8.44 -1.32
C GLU A 83 -6.30 9.77 -0.71
N VAL A 84 -7.20 10.77 -0.72
CA VAL A 84 -6.98 12.08 -0.09
C VAL A 84 -6.63 11.94 1.40
N ILE A 85 -7.31 11.03 2.11
CA ILE A 85 -7.06 10.77 3.53
C ILE A 85 -5.73 10.04 3.74
N ALA A 86 -5.41 9.06 2.89
CA ALA A 86 -4.12 8.37 2.94
C ALA A 86 -2.95 9.34 2.71
N VAL A 87 -3.05 10.18 1.68
CA VAL A 87 -2.05 11.20 1.34
C VAL A 87 -1.92 12.22 2.47
N SER A 88 -3.01 12.80 2.97
CA SER A 88 -2.95 13.79 4.05
C SER A 88 -2.31 13.21 5.31
N THR A 89 -2.70 11.99 5.70
CA THR A 89 -2.13 11.31 6.87
C THR A 89 -0.64 11.04 6.71
N SER A 90 -0.21 10.64 5.51
CA SER A 90 1.22 10.43 5.21
C SER A 90 2.03 11.72 5.29
N LEU A 91 1.47 12.84 4.83
CA LEU A 91 2.12 14.15 4.88
C LEU A 91 2.22 14.67 6.31
N GLU A 92 1.15 14.55 7.11
CA GLU A 92 1.17 14.89 8.53
C GLU A 92 2.24 14.12 9.30
N THR A 93 2.49 12.85 8.92
CA THR A 93 3.47 11.99 9.58
C THR A 93 4.90 12.25 9.10
N LEU A 94 5.11 12.31 7.78
CA LEU A 94 6.45 12.30 7.17
C LEU A 94 6.97 13.69 6.81
N ALA A 95 6.07 14.64 6.59
CA ALA A 95 6.38 16.02 6.18
C ALA A 95 5.43 17.02 6.87
N PRO A 96 5.43 17.10 8.22
CA PRO A 96 4.44 17.85 9.01
C PRO A 96 4.42 19.37 8.77
N LYS A 97 5.38 19.90 8.01
CA LYS A 97 5.45 21.31 7.60
C LYS A 97 4.88 21.57 6.21
N THR A 98 4.22 20.59 5.60
CA THR A 98 3.61 20.72 4.27
C THR A 98 2.37 21.61 4.35
N ASP A 99 2.43 22.80 3.74
CA ASP A 99 1.26 23.68 3.62
C ASP A 99 0.40 23.34 2.39
N VAL A 100 1.01 22.90 1.30
CA VAL A 100 0.34 22.54 0.05
C VAL A 100 0.96 21.27 -0.52
N ALA A 101 0.12 20.31 -0.89
CA ALA A 101 0.48 19.13 -1.65
C ALA A 101 -0.28 19.10 -2.96
N ILE A 102 0.42 18.77 -4.05
CA ILE A 102 -0.16 18.63 -5.38
C ILE A 102 0.15 17.21 -5.84
N GLU A 103 -0.89 16.39 -5.95
CA GLU A 103 -0.84 15.02 -6.47
C GLU A 103 -1.34 15.05 -7.92
N LEU A 104 -0.56 14.47 -8.84
CA LEU A 104 -0.77 14.54 -10.28
C LEU A 104 -0.70 13.15 -10.92
N GLY A 105 -1.66 12.28 -10.62
CA GLY A 105 -1.97 11.08 -11.40
C GLY A 105 -1.01 9.90 -11.24
#